data_AF-A0A6A6EXP3-F1
#
_entry.id   AF-A0A6A6EXP3-F1
#
_cell.length_a   1.000
_cell.length_b   1.000
_cell.length_c   1.000
_cell.angle_alpha   90.00
_cell.angle_beta   90.00
_cell.angle_gamma   90.00
#
_symmetry.space_group_name_H-M   'P 1'
#
loop_
_entity.id
_entity.type
_entity.pdbx_description
1 polymer ?
#
loop_
_entity_poly.entity_id
_entity_poly.type
_entity_poly.pdbx_seq_one_letter_code
_entity_poly.pdbx_strand_id
1 'polypeptide(L)' 'KLKVLRKYFNNYFIKGFIRATLLILFIPKKNRKLRLYINYRYFNKAIVKNYYLIFLILEFINKLRGAK' A
#
# COMPACT_ATOMS: atom_id res chain seq x y z
N LYS A 1 -5.12 -18.87 -11.89
CA LYS A 1 -4.74 -18.02 -10.73
C LYS A 1 -3.28 -17.53 -10.79
N LEU A 2 -2.28 -18.41 -10.97
CA LEU A 2 -0.85 -18.04 -11.00
C LEU A 2 -0.40 -17.17 -12.19
N LYS A 3 -1.01 -17.31 -13.38
CA LYS A 3 -0.68 -16.49 -14.57
C LYS A 3 -0.87 -14.98 -14.35
N VAL A 4 -1.95 -14.60 -13.64
CA VAL A 4 -2.21 -13.18 -13.31
C VAL A 4 -1.14 -12.67 -12.36
N LEU A 5 -0.76 -13.47 -11.37
CA LEU A 5 0.30 -13.17 -10.41
C LEU A 5 1.64 -12.88 -11.10
N ARG A 6 2.03 -13.77 -12.02
CA ARG A 6 3.29 -13.67 -12.77
C ARG A 6 3.28 -12.44 -13.70
N LYS A 7 2.16 -12.15 -14.36
CA LYS A 7 2.01 -10.93 -15.19
C LYS A 7 2.10 -9.65 -14.34
N TYR A 8 1.48 -9.64 -13.17
CA TYR A 8 1.57 -8.51 -12.24
C TYR A 8 2.99 -8.29 -11.76
N PHE A 9 3.64 -9.33 -11.21
CA PHE A 9 5.01 -9.21 -10.73
C PHE A 9 5.98 -8.78 -11.83
N ASN A 10 5.92 -9.41 -13.01
CA ASN A 10 6.78 -9.01 -14.14
C ASN A 10 6.63 -7.53 -14.48
N ASN A 11 5.41 -7.00 -14.51
CA ASN A 11 5.19 -5.57 -14.82
C ASN A 11 5.81 -4.61 -13.79
N TYR A 12 5.87 -4.97 -12.52
CA TYR A 12 6.45 -4.10 -11.46
C TYR A 12 7.94 -4.38 -11.22
N PHE A 13 8.40 -5.64 -11.39
CA PHE A 13 9.81 -6.01 -11.33
C PHE A 13 10.60 -5.44 -12.51
N ILE A 14 10.08 -5.52 -13.75
CA ILE A 14 10.73 -4.94 -14.95
C ILE A 14 10.90 -3.43 -14.81
N LYS A 15 9.95 -2.77 -14.12
CA LYS A 15 10.00 -1.33 -13.84
C LYS A 15 10.84 -0.97 -12.60
N GLY A 16 11.45 -1.94 -11.93
CA GLY A 16 12.31 -1.72 -10.76
C GLY A 16 11.58 -1.34 -9.47
N PHE A 17 10.25 -1.41 -9.42
CA PHE A 17 9.45 -0.95 -8.27
C PHE A 17 9.45 -1.92 -7.08
N ILE A 18 9.80 -3.20 -7.27
CA ILE A 18 9.69 -4.23 -6.23
C ILE A 18 10.99 -5.03 -6.17
N ARG A 19 11.54 -5.19 -4.95
CA ARG A 19 12.61 -6.13 -4.61
C ARG A 19 12.05 -7.18 -3.65
N ALA A 20 12.43 -8.45 -3.82
CA ALA A 20 11.72 -9.64 -3.31
C ALA A 20 11.77 -9.89 -1.77
N THR A 21 11.99 -8.87 -0.95
CA THR A 21 12.29 -9.03 0.50
C THR A 21 11.11 -8.83 1.44
N LEU A 22 9.94 -8.41 0.93
CA LEU A 22 8.77 -8.07 1.75
C LEU A 22 7.69 -9.15 1.69
N LEU A 23 6.96 -9.33 2.81
CA LEU A 23 5.84 -10.26 2.89
C LEU A 23 4.63 -9.70 2.11
N ILE A 24 4.37 -10.30 0.94
CA ILE A 24 3.32 -9.87 0.01
C ILE A 24 2.12 -10.83 0.09
N LEU A 25 0.93 -10.27 0.29
CA LEU A 25 -0.36 -10.94 0.35
C LEU A 25 -1.22 -10.54 -0.86
N PHE A 26 -2.16 -11.38 -1.29
CA PHE A 26 -3.17 -11.00 -2.28
C PHE A 26 -4.55 -11.08 -1.65
N ILE A 27 -5.29 -9.96 -1.72
CA ILE A 27 -6.61 -9.85 -1.10
C ILE A 27 -7.68 -9.74 -2.19
N PRO A 28 -8.71 -10.60 -2.20
CA PRO A 28 -9.84 -10.46 -3.10
C PRO A 28 -10.68 -9.22 -2.73
N LYS A 29 -11.06 -8.42 -3.73
CA LYS A 29 -11.98 -7.29 -3.56
C LYS A 29 -13.39 -7.65 -4.04
N LYS A 30 -14.38 -6.84 -3.62
CA LYS A 30 -15.81 -7.02 -3.99
C LYS A 30 -16.03 -7.17 -5.50
N ASN A 31 -15.22 -6.51 -6.32
CA ASN A 31 -15.25 -6.60 -7.78
C ASN A 31 -14.55 -7.85 -8.35
N ARG A 32 -14.30 -8.88 -7.53
CA ARG A 32 -13.61 -10.15 -7.87
C ARG A 32 -12.18 -9.98 -8.38
N LYS A 33 -11.61 -8.78 -8.35
CA LYS A 33 -10.20 -8.54 -8.70
C LYS A 33 -9.32 -8.82 -7.47
N LEU A 34 -8.16 -9.40 -7.72
CA LEU A 34 -7.10 -9.53 -6.71
C LEU A 34 -6.28 -8.24 -6.69
N ARG A 35 -5.98 -7.74 -5.49
CA ARG A 35 -5.03 -6.64 -5.30
C ARG A 35 -3.84 -7.15 -4.50
N LEU A 36 -2.65 -6.72 -4.93
CA LEU A 36 -1.41 -6.87 -4.18
C LEU A 36 -1.52 -6.09 -2.87
N TYR A 37 -1.17 -6.72 -1.76
CA TYR A 37 -1.10 -6.10 -0.44
C TYR A 37 0.26 -6.40 0.17
N ILE A 38 1.00 -5.37 0.56
CA ILE A 38 2.28 -5.55 1.24
C ILE A 38 2.01 -5.46 2.74
N ASN A 39 2.40 -6.47 3.51
CA ASN A 39 2.20 -6.48 4.94
C ASN A 39 3.24 -5.59 5.64
N TYR A 40 2.91 -4.30 5.77
CA TYR A 40 3.76 -3.33 6.46
C TYR A 40 3.63 -3.35 7.99
N ARG A 41 2.90 -4.29 8.61
CA ARG A 41 2.60 -4.23 10.05
C ARG A 41 3.85 -4.18 10.93
N TYR A 42 4.86 -4.99 10.62
CA TYR A 42 6.12 -4.99 11.35
C TYR A 42 6.94 -3.73 11.05
N PHE A 43 7.06 -3.40 9.76
CA PHE A 43 7.79 -2.22 9.28
C PHE A 43 7.25 -0.90 9.87
N ASN A 44 5.93 -0.73 9.92
CA ASN A 44 5.27 0.45 10.49
C ASN A 44 5.46 0.59 12.01
N LYS A 45 5.84 -0.48 12.72
CA LYS A 45 6.24 -0.42 14.13
C LYS A 45 7.72 -0.08 14.29
N ALA A 46 8.56 -0.52 13.36
CA ALA A 46 10.00 -0.30 13.41
C ALA A 46 10.42 1.11 12.97
N ILE A 47 9.65 1.77 12.10
CA ILE A 47 9.99 3.11 11.61
C ILE A 47 9.58 4.21 12.60
N VAL A 48 10.46 5.18 12.79
CA VAL A 48 10.15 6.46 13.43
C VAL A 48 9.20 7.26 12.55
N LYS A 49 7.98 7.50 13.06
CA LYS A 49 6.97 8.26 12.33
C LYS A 49 7.29 9.74 12.38
N ASN A 50 7.22 10.41 11.23
CA ASN A 50 7.24 11.86 11.19
C ASN A 50 5.86 12.40 11.60
N TYR A 51 5.69 12.68 12.89
CA TYR A 51 4.42 13.14 13.47
C TYR A 51 3.96 14.50 12.94
N TYR A 52 4.89 15.36 12.49
CA TYR A 52 4.55 16.66 11.92
C TYR A 52 3.73 16.50 10.62
N LEU A 53 4.17 15.63 9.71
CA LEU A 53 3.44 15.35 8.46
C LEU A 53 2.10 14.67 8.73
N ILE A 54 2.01 13.81 9.74
CA ILE A 54 0.75 13.16 10.12
C ILE A 54 -0.24 14.19 10.66
N PHE A 55 0.22 15.12 11.49
CA PHE A 55 -0.61 16.17 12.06
C PHE A 55 -1.17 17.10 10.97
N LEU A 56 -0.34 17.47 10.00
CA LEU A 56 -0.76 18.28 8.85
C LEU A 56 -1.87 17.59 8.03
N ILE A 57 -1.76 16.28 7.80
CA ILE A 57 -2.81 15.50 7.11
C ILE A 57 -4.11 15.51 7.91
N LEU A 58 -4.06 15.39 9.23
CA LEU A 58 -5.24 15.44 10.09
C LEU A 58 -5.92 16.81 10.04
N GLU A 59 -5.14 17.89 10.05
CA GLU A 59 -5.65 19.25 9.90
C GLU A 59 -6.35 19.45 8.55
N PHE A 60 -5.74 18.95 7.46
CA PHE A 60 -6.37 18.96 6.14
C PHE A 60 -7.69 18.19 6.10
N ILE A 61 -7.74 16.99 6.70
CA ILE A 61 -8.98 16.21 6.79
C ILE A 61 -10.05 16.97 7.57
N ASN A 62 -9.68 17.65 8.65
CA ASN A 62 -10.61 18.45 9.45
C ASN A 62 -11.16 19.64 8.67
N LYS A 63 -10.31 20.33 7.90
CA LYS A 63 -10.74 21.43 7.01
C LYS A 63 -11.68 20.94 5.91
N LEU A 64 -11.38 19.79 5.29
CA LEU A 64 -12.22 19.19 4.25
C LEU A 64 -13.57 18.71 4.78
N ARG A 65 -13.64 18.20 6.02
CA ARG A 65 -14.91 17.80 6.65
C ARG A 65 -15.89 18.96 6.82
N GLY A 66 -15.39 20.18 6.96
CA GLY A 66 -16.20 21.39 7.06
C GLY A 66 -16.51 22.06 5.70
N ALA A 67 -15.89 21.60 4.61
CA ALA A 67 -16.16 22.11 3.28
C ALA A 67 -17.47 21.51 2.75
N LYS A 68 -18.41 22.37 2.37
CA LYS A 68 -19.62 21.99 1.62
C LYS A 68 -19.29 21.74 0.15
#